data_AF-A0A2G2Q7I7-F1
#
_entry.id   AF-A0A2G2Q7I7-F1
#
_cell.length_a   1.000
_cell.length_b   1.000
_cell.length_c   1.000
_cell.angle_alpha   90.00
_cell.angle_beta   90.00
_cell.angle_gamma   90.00
#
_symmetry.space_group_name_H-M   'P 1'
#
loop_
_entity.id
_entity.type
_entity.pdbx_description
1 polymer ?
#
loop_
_entity_poly.entity_id
_entity_poly.type
_entity_poly.pdbx_seq_one_letter_code
_entity_poly.pdbx_strand_id
1 'polypeptide(L)'
;MFGLIVFGGLFLYFIVSIVIIIAAVNWADKHGKRPGITGAIAALVMFGWVVWDLIPVYAVHAYQCNANAGFTVYKTLDEWQQENPGIAETLSPDKLPEQYLVETKRKDKVYRYPNGDELTAHFSDFEHKVFSTARFQPRGNTARIWLNQRFIRESTREKYWHIVSRTDERIVDRKTGDILAQYIDFGASTSLYNANKLSDYKLWFDARTCEVGPWPKNRIKFNGFTTSIDNLGS
;
A
#
# COMPACT_ATOMS: atom_id res chain seq x y z
N MET A 1 25.02 -4.45 2.13
CA MET A 1 25.87 -4.69 3.32
C MET A 1 25.08 -4.78 4.61
N PHE A 2 24.11 -3.90 4.88
CA PHE A 2 23.29 -3.95 6.11
C PHE A 2 22.56 -5.28 6.33
N GLY A 3 21.99 -5.88 5.27
CA GLY A 3 21.34 -7.19 5.36
C GLY A 3 22.24 -8.31 5.91
N LEU A 4 23.51 -8.38 5.51
CA LEU A 4 24.46 -9.38 6.02
C LEU A 4 24.72 -9.23 7.52
N ILE A 5 24.74 -7.99 8.01
CA ILE A 5 24.89 -7.69 9.45
C ILE A 5 23.67 -8.19 10.21
N VAL A 6 22.45 -7.94 9.70
CA VAL A 6 21.20 -8.40 10.31
C VAL A 6 21.15 -9.93 10.34
N PHE A 7 21.46 -10.60 9.24
CA PHE A 7 21.50 -12.06 9.19
C PHE A 7 22.57 -12.66 10.09
N GLY A 8 23.76 -12.06 10.15
CA GLY A 8 24.83 -12.47 11.07
C GLY A 8 24.40 -12.33 12.54
N GLY A 9 23.74 -11.22 12.88
CA GLY A 9 23.19 -10.99 14.22
C GLY A 9 22.10 -12.01 14.60
N LEU A 10 21.15 -12.28 13.69
CA LEU A 10 20.11 -13.30 13.90
C LEU A 10 20.70 -14.71 14.04
N PHE A 11 21.73 -15.03 13.26
CA PHE A 11 22.42 -16.32 13.33
C PHE A 11 23.14 -16.49 14.67
N LEU A 12 23.89 -15.47 15.12
CA LEU A 12 24.55 -15.49 16.42
C LEU A 12 23.53 -15.61 17.56
N TYR A 13 22.43 -14.85 17.49
CA TYR A 13 21.33 -14.93 18.44
C TYR A 13 20.73 -16.34 18.51
N PHE A 14 20.56 -17.00 17.35
CA PHE A 14 20.04 -18.36 17.29
C PHE A 14 20.98 -19.36 17.99
N ILE A 15 22.29 -19.24 17.77
CA ILE A 15 23.30 -20.07 18.47
C ILE A 15 23.22 -19.87 19.98
N VAL A 16 23.23 -18.60 20.44
CA VAL A 16 23.16 -18.29 21.87
C VAL A 16 21.87 -18.83 22.49
N SER A 17 20.75 -18.71 21.79
CA SER A 17 19.46 -19.23 22.23
C SER A 17 19.49 -20.75 22.41
N ILE A 18 20.07 -21.49 21.46
CA ILE A 18 20.24 -22.95 21.57
C ILE A 18 21.11 -23.30 22.80
N VAL A 19 22.22 -22.61 23.00
CA VAL A 19 23.12 -22.86 24.14
C VAL A 19 22.39 -22.65 25.47
N ILE A 20 21.61 -21.57 25.60
CA ILE A 20 20.82 -21.28 26.79
C ILE A 20 19.76 -22.38 27.04
N ILE A 21 19.06 -22.81 25.99
CA ILE A 21 18.04 -23.86 26.10
C ILE A 21 18.67 -25.19 26.55
N ILE A 22 19.80 -25.59 25.96
CA ILE A 22 20.53 -26.81 26.34
C ILE A 22 21.03 -26.70 27.79
N ALA A 23 21.58 -25.55 28.18
CA ALA A 23 22.03 -25.32 29.55
C ALA A 23 20.87 -25.42 30.55
N ALA A 24 19.70 -24.87 30.21
CA ALA A 24 18.50 -24.94 31.05
C ALA A 24 17.98 -26.38 31.20
N VAL A 25 17.99 -27.17 30.12
CA VAL A 25 17.63 -28.59 30.12
C VAL A 25 18.59 -29.39 31.01
N ASN A 26 19.90 -29.23 30.80
CA ASN A 26 20.93 -29.93 31.58
C ASN A 26 20.90 -29.55 33.06
N TRP A 27 20.63 -28.28 33.37
CA TRP A 27 20.46 -27.80 34.73
C TRP A 27 19.22 -28.44 35.39
N ALA A 28 18.09 -28.49 34.68
CA ALA A 28 16.86 -29.08 35.17
C ALA A 28 17.01 -30.58 35.48
N ASP A 29 17.70 -31.32 34.61
CA ASP A 29 17.99 -32.74 34.79
C ASP A 29 18.83 -32.98 36.05
N LYS A 30 19.89 -32.20 36.24
CA LYS A 30 20.76 -32.28 37.44
C LYS A 30 20.06 -31.95 38.76
N HIS A 31 18.98 -31.16 38.73
CA HIS A 31 18.26 -30.70 39.92
C HIS A 31 16.91 -31.42 40.12
N GLY A 32 16.68 -32.54 39.43
CA GLY A 32 15.44 -33.32 39.55
C GLY A 32 14.18 -32.56 39.11
N LYS A 33 14.32 -31.53 38.28
CA LYS A 33 13.20 -30.83 37.64
C LYS A 33 12.82 -31.54 36.34
N ARG A 34 11.73 -31.11 35.69
CA ARG A 34 11.27 -31.69 34.42
C ARG A 34 12.02 -31.03 33.24
N PRO A 35 13.06 -31.67 32.66
CA PRO A 35 13.91 -31.04 31.65
C PRO A 35 13.15 -30.54 30.43
N GLY A 36 12.16 -31.32 29.94
CA GLY A 36 11.35 -30.94 28.79
C GLY A 36 10.54 -29.65 28.99
N ILE A 37 9.94 -29.46 30.18
CA ILE A 37 9.16 -28.25 30.48
C ILE A 37 10.08 -27.04 30.64
N THR A 38 11.20 -27.19 31.35
CA THR A 38 12.16 -26.10 31.52
C THR A 38 12.75 -25.67 30.17
N GLY A 39 13.09 -26.62 29.30
CA GLY A 39 13.55 -26.35 27.94
C GLY A 39 12.50 -25.61 27.11
N ALA A 40 11.24 -26.03 27.18
CA ALA A 40 10.13 -25.35 26.49
C ALA A 40 9.92 -23.92 26.98
N ILE A 41 9.99 -23.68 28.29
CA ILE A 41 9.91 -22.33 28.87
C ILE A 41 11.08 -21.47 28.39
N ALA A 42 12.31 -21.98 28.45
CA ALA A 42 13.49 -21.27 27.96
C ALA A 42 13.36 -20.92 26.47
N ALA A 43 12.88 -21.86 25.65
CA ALA A 43 12.63 -21.63 24.23
C ALA A 43 11.55 -20.55 24.01
N LEU A 44 10.44 -20.59 24.76
CA LEU A 44 9.39 -19.58 24.68
C LEU A 44 9.91 -18.20 25.06
N VAL A 45 10.72 -18.08 26.11
CA VAL A 45 11.31 -16.80 26.53
C VAL A 45 12.27 -16.26 25.47
N MET A 46 13.17 -17.11 24.94
CA MET A 46 14.12 -16.69 23.92
C MET A 46 13.37 -16.30 22.64
N PHE A 47 12.71 -17.25 21.99
CA PHE A 47 12.07 -16.99 20.70
C PHE A 47 10.88 -16.05 20.78
N GLY A 48 10.15 -16.07 21.89
CA GLY A 48 9.02 -15.17 22.14
C GLY A 48 9.42 -13.70 22.05
N TRP A 49 10.64 -13.31 22.44
CA TRP A 49 11.12 -11.94 22.28
C TRP A 49 11.32 -11.52 20.83
N VAL A 50 11.62 -12.45 19.92
CA VAL A 50 11.78 -12.14 18.48
C VAL A 50 10.41 -12.05 17.79
N VAL A 51 9.48 -12.95 18.15
CA VAL A 51 8.15 -13.05 17.51
C VAL A 51 7.03 -12.41 18.35
N TRP A 52 7.38 -11.60 19.35
CA TRP A 52 6.43 -11.06 20.33
C TRP A 52 5.26 -10.30 19.70
N ASP A 53 5.50 -9.67 18.55
CA ASP A 53 4.52 -8.87 17.83
C ASP A 53 3.74 -9.65 16.78
N LEU A 54 4.03 -10.94 16.58
CA LEU A 54 3.35 -11.82 15.62
C LEU A 54 1.84 -11.77 15.81
N ILE A 55 1.39 -12.11 17.02
CA ILE A 55 -0.03 -12.18 17.34
C ILE A 55 -0.69 -10.78 17.24
N PRO A 56 -0.16 -9.71 17.86
CA PRO A 56 -0.71 -8.37 17.71
C PRO A 56 -0.85 -7.87 16.27
N VAL A 57 0.16 -8.06 15.42
CA VAL A 57 0.13 -7.60 14.02
C VAL A 57 -0.96 -8.33 13.24
N TYR A 58 -1.04 -9.66 13.34
CA TYR A 58 -2.10 -10.42 12.66
C TYR A 58 -3.48 -10.07 13.19
N ALA A 59 -3.63 -9.86 14.50
CA ALA A 59 -4.89 -9.43 15.10
C ALA A 59 -5.33 -8.05 14.60
N VAL A 60 -4.42 -7.06 14.58
CA VAL A 60 -4.70 -5.72 14.05
C VAL A 60 -5.02 -5.80 12.56
N HIS A 61 -4.22 -6.52 11.76
CA HIS A 61 -4.47 -6.68 10.32
C HIS A 61 -5.85 -7.30 10.06
N ALA A 62 -6.17 -8.42 10.71
CA ALA A 62 -7.45 -9.10 10.56
C ALA A 62 -8.63 -8.21 10.98
N TYR A 63 -8.50 -7.50 12.10
CA TYR A 63 -9.53 -6.55 12.55
C TYR A 63 -9.73 -5.43 11.54
N GLN A 64 -8.67 -4.79 11.07
CA GLN A 64 -8.75 -3.69 10.11
C GLN A 64 -9.32 -4.14 8.78
N CYS A 65 -8.94 -5.33 8.31
CA CYS A 65 -9.50 -5.91 7.11
C CYS A 65 -11.00 -6.20 7.20
N ASN A 66 -11.48 -6.62 8.37
CA ASN A 66 -12.90 -6.89 8.57
C ASN A 66 -13.72 -5.61 8.84
N ALA A 67 -13.17 -4.65 9.58
CA ALA A 67 -13.91 -3.49 10.06
C ALA A 67 -13.82 -2.26 9.14
N ASN A 68 -12.68 -2.06 8.45
CA ASN A 68 -12.37 -0.79 7.80
C ASN A 68 -11.91 -0.92 6.34
N ALA A 69 -11.57 -2.12 5.86
CA ALA A 69 -11.23 -2.33 4.46
C ALA A 69 -12.48 -2.49 3.59
N GLY A 70 -12.32 -2.22 2.29
CA GLY A 70 -13.37 -2.43 1.31
C GLY A 70 -13.52 -1.27 0.34
N PHE A 71 -14.56 -1.37 -0.49
CA PHE A 71 -14.91 -0.38 -1.50
C PHE A 71 -16.22 0.30 -1.11
N THR A 72 -16.19 1.63 -1.06
CA THR A 72 -17.34 2.49 -0.75
C THR A 72 -17.55 3.46 -1.90
N VAL A 73 -18.78 3.54 -2.40
CA VAL A 73 -19.23 4.58 -3.34
C VAL A 73 -20.01 5.61 -2.52
N TYR A 74 -19.52 6.84 -2.49
CA TYR A 74 -20.15 7.95 -1.79
C TYR A 74 -21.11 8.72 -2.70
N LYS A 75 -20.78 8.81 -3.99
CA LYS A 75 -21.60 9.45 -5.02
C LYS A 75 -21.52 8.61 -6.27
N THR A 76 -22.68 8.16 -6.77
CA THR A 76 -22.75 7.41 -8.02
C THR A 76 -22.46 8.32 -9.21
N LEU A 77 -22.12 7.71 -10.35
CA LEU A 77 -21.83 8.47 -11.55
C LEU A 77 -23.09 9.19 -12.07
N ASP A 78 -24.25 8.54 -12.00
CA ASP A 78 -25.53 9.11 -12.43
C ASP A 78 -25.93 10.33 -11.57
N GLU A 79 -25.79 10.23 -10.24
CA GLU A 79 -26.03 11.36 -9.33
C GLU A 79 -25.09 12.53 -9.67
N TRP A 80 -23.80 12.25 -9.87
CA TRP A 80 -22.85 13.30 -10.24
C TRP A 80 -23.19 13.96 -11.59
N GLN A 81 -23.64 13.19 -12.58
CA GLN A 81 -24.06 13.72 -13.89
C GLN A 81 -25.31 14.58 -13.79
N GLN A 82 -26.28 14.21 -12.96
CA GLN A 82 -27.47 15.02 -12.70
C GLN A 82 -27.11 16.38 -12.06
N GLU A 83 -26.11 16.39 -11.17
CA GLU A 83 -25.58 17.62 -10.56
C GLU A 83 -24.73 18.46 -11.54
N ASN A 84 -24.22 17.85 -12.62
CA ASN A 84 -23.30 18.46 -13.57
C ASN A 84 -23.75 18.22 -15.03
N PRO A 85 -24.96 18.68 -15.42
CA PRO A 85 -25.53 18.36 -16.73
C PRO A 85 -24.68 18.94 -17.86
N GLY A 86 -24.41 18.12 -18.88
CA GLY A 86 -23.64 18.51 -20.07
C GLY A 86 -22.12 18.55 -19.87
N ILE A 87 -21.60 18.30 -18.65
CA ILE A 87 -20.16 18.27 -18.38
C ILE A 87 -19.57 16.91 -18.76
N ALA A 88 -20.27 15.82 -18.47
CA ALA A 88 -19.79 14.46 -18.66
C ALA A 88 -19.37 14.17 -20.11
N GLU A 89 -20.13 14.68 -21.08
CA GLU A 89 -19.93 14.53 -22.52
C GLU A 89 -18.70 15.31 -23.02
N THR A 90 -18.21 16.27 -22.23
CA THR A 90 -17.04 17.08 -22.58
C THR A 90 -15.72 16.57 -22.00
N LEU A 91 -15.81 15.56 -21.12
CA LEU A 91 -14.65 14.95 -20.49
C LEU A 91 -13.98 13.98 -21.47
N SER A 92 -12.67 13.85 -21.35
CA SER A 92 -11.90 12.86 -22.12
C SER A 92 -10.55 12.65 -21.47
N PRO A 93 -10.05 11.41 -21.34
CA PRO A 93 -8.70 11.15 -20.82
C PRO A 93 -7.59 11.80 -21.66
N ASP A 94 -7.80 11.92 -22.98
CA ASP A 94 -6.80 12.42 -23.92
C ASP A 94 -6.67 13.96 -23.94
N LYS A 95 -7.67 14.68 -23.42
CA LYS A 95 -7.68 16.13 -23.46
C LYS A 95 -6.90 16.72 -22.28
N LEU A 96 -5.62 16.92 -22.52
CA LEU A 96 -4.68 17.49 -21.55
C LEU A 96 -4.72 19.03 -21.54
N PRO A 97 -4.28 19.69 -20.46
CA PRO A 97 -4.32 21.14 -20.36
C PRO A 97 -3.09 21.76 -21.04
N GLU A 98 -3.14 21.83 -22.37
CA GLU A 98 -2.04 22.32 -23.23
C GLU A 98 -1.51 23.71 -22.83
N GLN A 99 -2.35 24.56 -22.23
CA GLN A 99 -1.95 25.87 -21.68
C GLN A 99 -0.88 25.80 -20.58
N TYR A 100 -0.68 24.64 -19.95
CA TYR A 100 0.32 24.43 -18.91
C TYR A 100 1.50 23.60 -19.39
N LEU A 101 1.62 23.30 -20.69
CA LEU A 101 2.72 22.51 -21.23
C LEU A 101 4.05 23.25 -21.04
N VAL A 102 5.01 22.61 -20.38
CA VAL A 102 6.35 23.18 -20.15
C VAL A 102 7.40 22.45 -20.95
N GLU A 103 7.30 21.13 -21.05
CA GLU A 103 8.31 20.31 -21.71
C GLU A 103 7.64 19.19 -22.51
N THR A 104 8.17 18.93 -23.71
CA THR A 104 7.81 17.75 -24.50
C THR A 104 9.07 16.93 -24.71
N LYS A 105 9.07 15.72 -24.15
CA LYS A 105 10.04 14.66 -24.42
C LYS A 105 9.42 13.67 -25.39
N ARG A 106 10.25 12.83 -26.00
CA ARG A 106 9.85 11.91 -27.08
C ARG A 106 8.51 11.20 -26.87
N LYS A 107 8.23 10.71 -25.66
CA LYS A 107 6.97 10.02 -25.31
C LYS A 107 6.21 10.65 -24.14
N ASP A 108 6.75 11.73 -23.59
CA ASP A 108 6.24 12.30 -22.34
C ASP A 108 6.00 13.79 -22.54
N LYS A 109 4.86 14.29 -22.10
CA LYS A 109 4.61 15.73 -21.97
C LYS A 109 4.52 16.10 -20.51
N VAL A 110 5.24 17.14 -20.12
CA VAL A 110 5.29 17.63 -18.74
C VAL A 110 4.55 18.97 -18.68
N TYR A 111 3.54 19.03 -17.81
CA TYR A 111 2.68 20.19 -17.61
C TYR A 111 2.88 20.76 -16.21
N ARG A 112 2.92 22.10 -16.07
CA ARG A 112 3.10 22.78 -14.78
C ARG A 112 1.94 23.71 -14.39
N TYR A 113 1.30 23.31 -13.30
CA TYR A 113 0.35 23.97 -12.41
C TYR A 113 0.73 25.42 -12.02
N PRO A 114 -0.15 26.46 -12.05
CA PRO A 114 0.12 27.70 -11.31
C PRO A 114 0.37 27.48 -9.81
N ASN A 115 -0.19 26.42 -9.24
CA ASN A 115 0.03 26.01 -7.85
C ASN A 115 1.35 25.24 -7.63
N GLY A 116 2.22 25.14 -8.64
CA GLY A 116 3.50 24.41 -8.58
C GLY A 116 3.38 22.92 -8.86
N ASP A 117 2.20 22.46 -9.27
CA ASP A 117 1.95 21.06 -9.59
C ASP A 117 2.58 20.63 -10.90
N GLU A 118 3.17 19.43 -10.96
CA GLU A 118 3.71 18.88 -12.21
C GLU A 118 2.93 17.62 -12.60
N LEU A 119 2.53 17.52 -13.87
CA LEU A 119 1.84 16.37 -14.45
C LEU A 119 2.69 15.84 -15.61
N THR A 120 3.00 14.56 -15.60
CA THR A 120 3.65 13.89 -16.72
C THR A 120 2.64 12.99 -17.40
N ALA A 121 2.30 13.31 -18.65
CA ALA A 121 1.48 12.47 -19.50
C ALA A 121 2.39 11.61 -20.38
N HIS A 122 2.21 10.29 -20.31
CA HIS A 122 2.93 9.30 -21.10
C HIS A 122 2.07 8.89 -22.29
N PHE A 123 2.64 8.96 -23.49
CA PHE A 123 1.97 8.64 -24.74
C PHE A 123 2.42 7.30 -25.30
N SER A 124 1.50 6.60 -25.96
CA SER A 124 1.83 5.44 -26.78
C SER A 124 2.51 5.89 -28.08
N ASP A 125 3.61 5.21 -28.46
CA ASP A 125 4.32 5.47 -29.73
C ASP A 125 3.46 5.24 -30.97
N PHE A 126 2.46 4.37 -30.86
CA PHE A 126 1.71 3.89 -32.01
C PHE A 126 0.42 4.67 -32.25
N GLU A 127 -0.27 5.07 -31.19
CA GLU A 127 -1.63 5.63 -31.29
C GLU A 127 -1.71 7.12 -30.97
N HIS A 128 -0.61 7.76 -30.52
CA HIS A 128 -0.61 9.14 -30.01
C HIS A 128 -1.65 9.42 -28.90
N LYS A 129 -2.19 8.37 -28.28
CA LYS A 129 -3.10 8.43 -27.14
C LYS A 129 -2.35 8.47 -25.83
N VAL A 130 -2.97 9.07 -24.81
CA VAL A 130 -2.45 9.08 -23.45
C VAL A 130 -2.62 7.68 -22.87
N PHE A 131 -1.50 7.03 -22.54
CA PHE A 131 -1.51 5.70 -21.94
C PHE A 131 -1.56 5.77 -20.41
N SER A 132 -0.93 6.79 -19.83
CA SER A 132 -0.92 6.99 -18.38
C SER A 132 -0.59 8.44 -18.07
N THR A 133 -1.22 8.97 -17.04
CA THR A 133 -0.83 10.25 -16.44
C THR A 133 -0.31 9.98 -15.05
N ALA A 134 0.96 10.29 -14.81
CA ALA A 134 1.57 10.13 -13.51
C ALA A 134 1.94 11.51 -12.97
N ARG A 135 1.58 11.76 -11.70
CA ARG A 135 2.14 12.85 -10.93
C ARG A 135 2.94 12.28 -9.77
N PHE A 136 4.27 12.34 -9.91
CA PHE A 136 5.20 12.17 -8.81
C PHE A 136 5.41 13.53 -8.14
N GLN A 137 4.49 13.95 -7.28
CA GLN A 137 4.73 15.13 -6.47
C GLN A 137 5.41 14.75 -5.14
N PRO A 138 6.49 15.45 -4.73
CA PRO A 138 7.22 15.15 -3.49
C PRO A 138 6.52 15.56 -2.18
N ARG A 139 5.20 15.79 -2.15
CA ARG A 139 4.47 16.13 -0.91
C ARG A 139 3.93 14.89 -0.23
N GLY A 140 4.80 14.20 0.50
CA GLY A 140 4.43 13.10 1.40
C GLY A 140 4.21 11.76 0.68
N ASN A 141 3.21 11.00 1.14
CA ASN A 141 3.00 9.60 0.71
C ASN A 141 1.79 9.41 -0.22
N THR A 142 1.34 10.48 -0.90
CA THR A 142 0.16 10.45 -1.77
C THR A 142 0.57 10.53 -3.23
N ALA A 143 0.28 9.49 -3.99
CA ALA A 143 0.36 9.47 -5.44
C ALA A 143 -0.96 9.97 -6.05
N ARG A 144 -0.88 10.68 -7.18
CA ARG A 144 -2.06 11.18 -7.90
C ARG A 144 -1.96 10.79 -9.37
N ILE A 145 -3.06 10.28 -9.91
CA ILE A 145 -3.23 9.87 -11.31
C ILE A 145 -4.42 10.65 -11.85
N TRP A 146 -4.29 11.22 -13.04
CA TRP A 146 -5.38 11.98 -13.66
C TRP A 146 -6.21 11.03 -14.51
N LEU A 147 -7.51 11.01 -14.26
CA LEU A 147 -8.45 10.20 -15.03
C LEU A 147 -8.95 11.01 -16.25
N ASN A 148 -9.26 12.28 -16.01
CA ASN A 148 -9.60 13.26 -17.04
C ASN A 148 -9.44 14.69 -16.49
N GLN A 149 -10.05 15.71 -17.12
CA GLN A 149 -9.96 17.11 -16.68
C GLN A 149 -10.57 17.33 -15.30
N ARG A 150 -11.53 16.50 -14.91
CA ARG A 150 -12.37 16.69 -13.73
C ARG A 150 -12.01 15.77 -12.58
N PHE A 151 -11.64 14.52 -12.87
CA PHE A 151 -11.41 13.52 -11.84
C PHE A 151 -9.93 13.13 -11.71
N ILE A 152 -9.52 12.89 -10.46
CA ILE A 152 -8.23 12.30 -10.12
C ILE A 152 -8.43 11.08 -9.26
N ARG A 153 -7.53 10.10 -9.43
CA ARG A 153 -7.32 9.02 -8.49
C ARG A 153 -6.16 9.40 -7.57
N GLU A 154 -6.45 9.54 -6.29
CA GLU A 154 -5.44 9.71 -5.25
C GLU A 154 -5.16 8.36 -4.58
N SER A 155 -3.91 8.06 -4.28
CA SER A 155 -3.51 6.85 -3.54
C SER A 155 -2.54 7.25 -2.45
N THR A 156 -2.95 7.13 -1.19
CA THR A 156 -2.12 7.43 -0.02
C THR A 156 -1.71 6.12 0.64
N ARG A 157 -0.42 5.94 0.88
CA ARG A 157 0.09 4.83 1.69
C ARG A 157 0.66 5.35 3.00
N GLU A 158 0.11 4.90 4.11
CA GLU A 158 0.55 5.33 5.44
C GLU A 158 0.86 4.14 6.35
N LYS A 159 1.78 4.36 7.29
CA LYS A 159 2.06 3.41 8.36
C LYS A 159 0.93 3.52 9.38
N TYR A 160 0.14 2.47 9.52
CA TYR A 160 -1.00 2.46 10.43
C TYR A 160 -0.58 2.03 11.84
N TRP A 161 0.05 0.86 11.95
CA TRP A 161 0.51 0.32 13.23
C TRP A 161 1.64 -0.69 13.03
N HIS A 162 2.78 -0.50 13.69
CA HIS A 162 3.97 -1.37 13.51
C HIS A 162 4.33 -1.56 12.03
N ILE A 163 4.17 -2.76 11.48
CA ILE A 163 4.43 -3.06 10.06
C ILE A 163 3.15 -3.05 9.22
N VAL A 164 1.98 -2.89 9.85
CA VAL A 164 0.70 -2.73 9.16
C VAL A 164 0.69 -1.36 8.49
N SER A 165 0.52 -1.37 7.18
CA SER A 165 0.31 -0.21 6.33
C SER A 165 -1.13 -0.17 5.85
N ARG A 166 -1.65 1.04 5.68
CA ARG A 166 -2.94 1.32 5.08
C ARG A 166 -2.72 1.93 3.72
N THR A 167 -3.42 1.40 2.72
CA THR A 167 -3.51 1.97 1.38
C THR A 167 -4.91 2.53 1.21
N ASP A 168 -5.02 3.83 0.98
CA ASP A 168 -6.27 4.55 0.81
C ASP A 168 -6.30 5.14 -0.61
N GLU A 169 -7.11 4.55 -1.48
CA GLU A 169 -7.31 5.00 -2.85
C GLU A 169 -8.66 5.69 -2.99
N ARG A 170 -8.68 6.89 -3.59
CA ARG A 170 -9.88 7.73 -3.70
C ARG A 170 -10.02 8.25 -5.11
N ILE A 171 -11.25 8.34 -5.60
CA ILE A 171 -11.56 9.10 -6.81
C ILE A 171 -12.22 10.40 -6.39
N VAL A 172 -11.60 11.51 -6.76
CA VAL A 172 -11.95 12.85 -6.28
C VAL A 172 -12.29 13.74 -7.46
N ASP A 173 -13.41 14.45 -7.36
CA ASP A 173 -13.75 15.58 -8.22
C ASP A 173 -12.84 16.76 -7.85
N ARG A 174 -11.99 17.19 -8.78
CA ARG A 174 -11.01 18.27 -8.52
C ARG A 174 -11.63 19.65 -8.34
N LYS A 175 -12.82 19.89 -8.88
CA LYS A 175 -13.46 21.21 -8.81
C LYS A 175 -14.19 21.38 -7.49
N THR A 176 -14.89 20.34 -7.03
CA THR A 176 -15.67 20.41 -5.78
C THR A 176 -14.88 19.88 -4.58
N GLY A 177 -13.92 18.99 -4.80
CA GLY A 177 -13.25 18.24 -3.74
C GLY A 177 -14.03 17.01 -3.27
N ASP A 178 -15.15 16.69 -3.89
CA ASP A 178 -15.99 15.55 -3.51
C ASP A 178 -15.28 14.23 -3.79
N ILE A 179 -15.34 13.31 -2.83
CA ILE A 179 -14.90 11.93 -3.02
C ILE A 179 -16.08 11.16 -3.61
N LEU A 180 -15.93 10.63 -4.83
CA LEU A 180 -16.97 9.81 -5.47
C LEU A 180 -16.92 8.37 -4.97
N ALA A 181 -15.71 7.83 -4.87
CA ALA A 181 -15.50 6.48 -4.38
C ALA A 181 -14.16 6.33 -3.68
N GLN A 182 -14.09 5.37 -2.75
CA GLN A 182 -12.90 5.06 -1.97
C GLN A 182 -12.71 3.54 -1.87
N TYR A 183 -11.46 3.11 -1.97
CA TYR A 183 -11.01 1.77 -1.69
C TYR A 183 -9.94 1.81 -0.60
N ILE A 184 -10.19 1.11 0.51
CA ILE A 184 -9.24 0.97 1.62
C ILE A 184 -8.76 -0.47 1.67
N ASP A 185 -7.44 -0.63 1.81
CA ASP A 185 -6.79 -1.92 2.01
C ASP A 185 -5.74 -1.82 3.11
N PHE A 186 -5.46 -2.95 3.76
CA PHE A 186 -4.43 -3.06 4.77
C PHE A 186 -3.50 -4.21 4.43
N GLY A 187 -2.20 -3.95 4.61
CA GLY A 187 -1.15 -4.93 4.38
C GLY A 187 -0.03 -4.78 5.37
N ALA A 188 0.45 -5.89 5.91
CA ALA A 188 1.69 -6.01 6.65
C ALA A 188 2.67 -6.85 5.82
N SER A 189 3.34 -6.21 4.86
CA SER A 189 4.43 -6.81 4.12
C SER A 189 5.69 -5.97 4.29
N THR A 190 6.80 -6.65 4.56
CA THR A 190 8.13 -6.02 4.58
C THR A 190 8.80 -6.24 3.24
N SER A 191 9.15 -5.16 2.54
CA SER A 191 10.03 -5.28 1.37
C SER A 191 11.48 -5.36 1.84
N LEU A 192 12.12 -6.51 1.64
CA LEU A 192 13.55 -6.71 1.97
C LEU A 192 14.48 -5.81 1.16
N TYR A 193 14.03 -5.33 0.00
CA TYR A 193 14.82 -4.51 -0.91
C TYR A 193 14.94 -3.04 -0.48
N ASN A 194 14.05 -2.54 0.38
CA ASN A 194 14.03 -1.15 0.86
C ASN A 194 13.95 -1.02 2.40
N ALA A 195 14.38 -2.06 3.12
CA ALA A 195 14.41 -2.05 4.58
C ALA A 195 15.53 -1.14 5.10
N ASN A 196 15.17 -0.08 5.83
CA ASN A 196 16.12 0.91 6.37
C ASN A 196 16.23 0.84 7.90
N LYS A 197 15.37 0.07 8.57
CA LYS A 197 15.37 -0.11 10.03
C LYS A 197 15.32 -1.59 10.38
N LEU A 198 15.83 -1.97 11.55
CA LEU A 198 15.75 -3.35 12.07
C LEU A 198 14.30 -3.87 12.12
N SER A 199 13.34 -2.99 12.41
CA SER A 199 11.91 -3.32 12.41
C SER A 199 11.35 -3.71 11.04
N ASP A 200 12.05 -3.39 9.96
CA ASP A 200 11.63 -3.69 8.60
C ASP A 200 12.12 -5.09 8.16
N TYR A 201 13.02 -5.73 8.92
CA TYR A 201 13.55 -7.06 8.66
C TYR A 201 12.76 -8.17 9.36
N LYS A 202 11.42 -8.10 9.29
CA LYS A 202 10.55 -9.12 9.91
C LYS A 202 10.09 -10.12 8.87
N LEU A 203 11.04 -10.99 8.51
CA LEU A 203 10.90 -12.06 7.50
C LEU A 203 9.75 -13.05 7.81
N TRP A 204 9.30 -13.10 9.07
CA TRP A 204 8.21 -13.96 9.53
C TRP A 204 6.80 -13.34 9.37
N PHE A 205 6.68 -12.19 8.69
CA PHE A 205 5.39 -11.59 8.37
C PHE A 205 5.19 -11.43 6.87
N ASP A 206 4.12 -12.05 6.37
CA ASP A 206 3.57 -11.78 5.04
C ASP A 206 2.05 -11.76 5.11
N ALA A 207 1.46 -10.59 5.32
CA ALA A 207 0.03 -10.36 5.20
C ALA A 207 -0.20 -9.26 4.15
N ARG A 208 -0.24 -9.65 2.87
CA ARG A 208 -0.09 -8.70 1.75
C ARG A 208 -1.23 -7.69 1.63
N THR A 209 -2.46 -8.17 1.63
CA THR A 209 -3.68 -7.39 1.37
C THR A 209 -4.85 -8.05 2.12
N CYS A 210 -5.93 -7.30 2.34
CA CYS A 210 -7.16 -7.84 2.93
C CYS A 210 -7.89 -8.79 1.97
N GLU A 211 -7.81 -8.52 0.67
CA GLU A 211 -8.39 -9.39 -0.36
C GLU A 211 -7.35 -10.40 -0.83
N VAL A 212 -7.53 -11.66 -0.44
CA VAL A 212 -6.65 -12.78 -0.82
C VAL A 212 -7.31 -13.61 -1.91
N GLY A 213 -6.57 -13.92 -2.96
CA GLY A 213 -7.00 -14.80 -4.04
C GLY A 213 -6.95 -14.15 -5.43
N PRO A 214 -7.25 -14.91 -6.49
CA PRO A 214 -7.13 -14.45 -7.87
C PRO A 214 -8.12 -13.33 -8.25
N TRP A 215 -9.19 -13.15 -7.46
CA TRP A 215 -10.29 -12.23 -7.78
C TRP A 215 -10.63 -11.33 -6.58
N PRO A 216 -9.83 -10.29 -6.32
CA PRO A 216 -10.07 -9.34 -5.23
C PRO A 216 -11.31 -8.48 -5.55
N LYS A 217 -12.46 -8.84 -4.97
CA LYS A 217 -13.79 -8.35 -5.39
C LYS A 217 -13.93 -6.83 -5.28
N ASN A 218 -13.51 -6.23 -4.17
CA ASN A 218 -13.61 -4.79 -3.97
C ASN A 218 -12.63 -4.04 -4.85
N ARG A 219 -11.42 -4.57 -5.03
CA ARG A 219 -10.45 -4.01 -5.98
C ARG A 219 -10.99 -4.01 -7.41
N ILE A 220 -11.63 -5.11 -7.84
CA ILE A 220 -12.26 -5.21 -9.16
C ILE A 220 -13.39 -4.18 -9.30
N LYS A 221 -14.26 -4.05 -8.30
CA LYS A 221 -15.33 -3.04 -8.31
C LYS A 221 -14.79 -1.61 -8.40
N PHE A 222 -13.77 -1.28 -7.60
CA PHE A 222 -13.13 0.04 -7.62
C PHE A 222 -12.48 0.35 -8.97
N ASN A 223 -11.75 -0.62 -9.54
CA ASN A 223 -11.16 -0.47 -10.87
C ASN A 223 -12.27 -0.31 -11.93
N GLY A 224 -13.36 -1.08 -11.85
CA GLY A 224 -14.50 -0.95 -12.74
C GLY A 224 -15.13 0.44 -12.69
N PHE A 225 -15.32 0.99 -11.49
CA PHE A 225 -15.80 2.36 -11.30
C PHE A 225 -14.81 3.41 -11.84
N THR A 226 -13.50 3.17 -11.67
CA THR A 226 -12.45 4.01 -12.28
C THR A 226 -12.58 4.01 -13.80
N THR A 227 -12.71 2.84 -14.41
CA THR A 227 -12.90 2.70 -15.87
C THR A 227 -14.19 3.38 -16.35
N SER A 228 -15.28 3.32 -15.59
CA SER A 228 -16.50 4.08 -15.92
C SER A 228 -16.27 5.59 -15.96
N ILE A 229 -15.40 6.11 -15.10
CA ILE A 229 -15.02 7.53 -15.08
C ILE A 229 -14.07 7.88 -16.24
N ASP A 230 -13.11 7.01 -16.55
CA ASP A 230 -12.20 7.20 -17.69
C ASP A 230 -12.98 7.24 -19.01
N ASN A 231 -14.03 6.43 -19.14
CA ASN A 231 -14.85 6.35 -20.35
C ASN A 231 -15.88 7.49 -20.49
N LEU A 232 -15.93 8.46 -19.58
CA LEU A 232 -16.81 9.61 -19.73
C LEU A 232 -16.44 10.41 -20.98
N GLY A 233 -17.46 10.77 -21.78
CA GLY A 233 -17.32 11.55 -23.02
C GLY A 233 -16.60 10.85 -24.17
N SER A 234 -16.35 9.54 -24.04
CA SER A 234 -15.86 8.66 -25.13
C SER A 234 -16.99 8.10 -25.98
#